data_AF-A0A927IS03-F1
#
_entry.id   AF-A0A927IS03-F1
#
_cell.length_a   1.000
_cell.length_b   1.000
_cell.length_c   1.000
_cell.angle_alpha   90.00
_cell.angle_beta   90.00
_cell.angle_gamma   90.00
#
_symmetry.space_group_name_H-M   'P 1'
#
loop_
_entity.id
_entity.type
_entity.pdbx_description
1 polymer ?
#
loop_
_entity_poly.entity_id
_entity_poly.type
_entity_poly.pdbx_seq_one_letter_code
_entity_poly.pdbx_strand_id
1 'polypeptide(L)'
;MSSRSNHARLVALEKEMEEAAAAFDFERAAALRDEIARWKGETGDGTVILDEDGNPVKVSVGQAPPGQIGLGSNAPVRQPPKGWVKPKKPDFMIKTVKPRGGR
;
A
#
# COMPACT_ATOMS: atom_id res chain seq x y z
N MET A 1 28.51 1.47 21.93
CA MET A 1 29.24 1.04 20.71
C MET A 1 29.30 2.23 19.76
N SER A 2 30.45 2.47 19.11
CA SER A 2 30.64 3.66 18.26
C SER A 2 29.89 3.51 16.93
N SER A 3 29.41 4.60 16.35
CA SER A 3 28.78 4.59 15.01
C SER A 3 29.70 3.98 13.94
N ARG A 4 31.02 4.20 14.08
CA ARG A 4 32.05 3.62 13.19
C ARG A 4 32.15 2.10 13.29
N SER A 5 32.02 1.53 14.50
CA SER A 5 32.09 0.07 14.67
C SER A 5 30.87 -0.64 14.09
N ASN A 6 29.70 -0.01 14.18
CA ASN A 6 28.47 -0.55 13.58
C ASN A 6 28.54 -0.50 12.05
N HIS A 7 29.05 0.60 11.47
CA HIS A 7 29.25 0.72 10.03
C HIS A 7 30.23 -0.34 9.50
N ALA A 8 31.38 -0.53 10.17
CA ALA A 8 32.34 -1.55 9.78
C ALA A 8 31.74 -2.97 9.80
N ARG A 9 30.85 -3.24 10.76
CA ARG A 9 30.13 -4.52 10.85
C ARG A 9 29.11 -4.71 9.74
N LEU A 10 28.36 -3.67 9.37
CA LEU A 10 27.40 -3.72 8.25
C LEU A 10 28.10 -4.03 6.92
N VAL A 11 29.23 -3.36 6.65
CA VAL A 11 30.02 -3.61 5.42
C VAL A 11 30.53 -5.05 5.36
N ALA A 12 30.95 -5.62 6.50
CA ALA A 12 31.38 -7.02 6.55
C ALA A 12 30.22 -7.98 6.23
N LEU A 13 29.04 -7.75 6.80
CA LEU A 13 27.84 -8.57 6.55
C LEU A 13 27.36 -8.47 5.09
N GLU A 14 27.41 -7.27 4.49
CA GLU A 14 27.08 -7.06 3.07
C GLU A 14 28.01 -7.88 2.16
N LYS A 15 29.32 -7.88 2.46
CA LYS A 15 30.29 -8.67 1.72
C LYS A 15 30.05 -10.18 1.84
N GLU A 16 29.75 -10.67 3.05
CA GLU A 16 29.43 -12.09 3.27
C GLU A 16 28.15 -12.51 2.54
N MET A 17 27.17 -11.61 2.43
CA MET A 17 25.92 -11.85 1.69
C MET A 17 26.18 -11.96 0.18
N GLU A 18 27.03 -11.09 -0.38
CA GLU A 18 27.43 -11.15 -1.79
C GLU A 18 28.18 -12.45 -2.12
N GLU A 19 29.10 -12.88 -1.24
CA GLU A 19 29.81 -14.16 -1.39
C GLU A 19 28.85 -15.36 -1.35
N ALA A 20 27.86 -15.36 -0.44
CA ALA A 20 26.83 -16.39 -0.38
C ALA A 20 25.93 -16.40 -1.63
N ALA A 21 25.56 -15.21 -2.13
CA ALA A 21 24.78 -15.07 -3.36
C ALA A 21 25.56 -15.57 -4.60
N ALA A 22 26.85 -15.27 -4.68
CA ALA A 22 27.74 -15.78 -5.74
C ALA A 22 27.91 -17.30 -5.69
N ALA A 23 27.84 -17.90 -4.49
CA ALA A 23 27.83 -19.34 -4.27
C ALA A 23 26.44 -19.99 -4.46
N PHE A 24 25.40 -19.22 -4.84
CA PHE A 24 24.01 -19.65 -4.96
C PHE A 24 23.38 -20.19 -3.66
N ASP A 25 23.93 -19.83 -2.49
CA ASP A 25 23.37 -20.15 -1.18
C ASP A 25 22.43 -19.04 -0.72
N PHE A 26 21.21 -19.08 -1.25
CA PHE A 26 20.21 -18.04 -1.01
C PHE A 26 19.61 -18.07 0.41
N GLU A 27 19.61 -19.23 1.07
CA GLU A 27 19.15 -19.35 2.46
C GLU A 27 20.11 -18.60 3.39
N ARG A 28 21.42 -18.79 3.18
CA ARG A 28 22.44 -18.05 3.92
C ARG A 28 22.40 -16.55 3.59
N ALA A 29 22.21 -16.18 2.33
CA ALA A 29 22.07 -14.78 1.94
C ALA A 29 20.83 -14.13 2.57
N ALA A 30 19.70 -14.84 2.67
CA ALA A 30 18.49 -14.36 3.33
C ALA A 30 18.69 -14.15 4.84
N ALA A 31 19.36 -15.08 5.52
CA ALA A 31 19.69 -14.93 6.94
C ALA A 31 20.60 -13.71 7.20
N LEU A 32 21.59 -13.48 6.33
CA LEU A 32 22.47 -12.31 6.40
C LEU A 32 21.73 -11.00 6.14
N ARG A 33 20.80 -10.98 5.18
CA ARG A 33 19.91 -9.84 4.92
C ARG A 33 19.09 -9.47 6.16
N ASP A 34 18.50 -10.46 6.83
CA ASP A 34 17.69 -10.23 8.03
C ASP A 34 18.55 -9.72 9.19
N GLU A 35 19.79 -10.19 9.30
CA GLU A 35 20.75 -9.65 10.26
C GLU A 35 21.13 -8.19 9.94
N ILE A 36 21.38 -7.86 8.67
CA ILE A 36 21.64 -6.47 8.22
C ILE A 36 20.45 -5.57 8.56
N ALA A 37 19.22 -6.01 8.26
CA ALA A 37 17.99 -5.27 8.58
C ALA A 37 17.87 -5.01 10.10
N ARG A 38 18.23 -5.99 10.93
CA ARG A 38 18.27 -5.83 12.40
C ARG A 38 19.25 -4.76 12.84
N TRP A 39 20.46 -4.76 12.27
CA TRP A 39 21.49 -3.77 12.59
C TRP A 39 21.19 -2.38 12.04
N LYS A 40 20.48 -2.28 10.91
CA LYS A 40 19.97 -1.02 10.35
C LYS A 40 18.72 -0.49 11.08
N GLY A 41 18.07 -1.32 11.90
CA GLY A 41 16.86 -0.96 12.64
C GLY A 41 15.57 -1.07 11.81
N GLU A 42 15.64 -1.71 10.64
CA GLU A 42 14.53 -1.91 9.69
C GLU A 42 13.56 -3.03 10.13
N THR A 43 13.89 -3.78 11.17
CA THR A 43 13.05 -4.87 11.74
C THR A 43 12.19 -4.43 12.92
N GLY A 44 12.30 -3.17 13.37
CA GLY A 44 11.32 -2.57 14.28
C GLY A 44 10.12 -2.01 13.51
N ASP A 45 9.07 -1.56 14.21
CA ASP A 45 7.88 -0.84 13.68
C ASP A 45 8.19 0.44 12.86
N GLY A 46 9.44 0.66 12.44
CA GLY A 46 10.00 1.93 12.03
C GLY A 46 10.62 1.98 10.64
N THR A 47 10.34 1.05 9.71
CA THR A 47 10.56 1.33 8.28
C THR A 47 9.44 2.21 7.79
N VAL A 48 9.48 3.47 8.23
CA VAL A 48 8.59 4.52 7.80
C VAL A 48 8.97 4.85 6.36
N ILE A 49 8.28 4.23 5.41
CA ILE A 49 8.37 4.67 4.02
C ILE A 49 7.67 6.02 3.97
N LEU A 50 8.42 7.09 3.69
CA LEU A 50 7.83 8.42 3.60
C LEU A 50 7.21 8.59 2.20
N ASP A 51 6.00 9.17 2.12
CA ASP A 51 5.45 9.61 0.83
C ASP A 51 6.21 10.84 0.29
N GLU A 52 5.85 11.30 -0.91
CA GLU A 52 6.42 12.52 -1.54
C GLU A 52 6.20 13.79 -0.69
N ASP A 53 5.27 13.75 0.28
CA ASP A 53 4.91 14.82 1.20
C ASP A 53 5.52 14.64 2.61
N GLY A 54 6.34 13.59 2.83
CA GLY A 54 7.04 13.34 4.10
C GLY A 54 6.20 12.67 5.20
N ASN A 55 5.06 12.05 4.88
CA ASN A 55 4.23 11.34 5.86
C ASN A 55 4.59 9.86 5.96
N PRO A 56 4.47 9.26 7.15
CA PRO A 56 4.76 7.84 7.36
C PRO A 56 3.74 6.92 6.68
N VAL A 57 4.15 6.29 5.58
CA VAL A 57 3.39 5.23 4.89
C VAL A 57 3.72 3.89 5.52
N LYS A 58 2.74 3.34 6.24
CA LYS A 58 2.77 1.95 6.70
C LYS A 58 2.49 1.04 5.51
N VAL A 59 3.53 0.54 4.85
CA VAL A 59 3.38 -0.45 3.76
C VAL A 59 3.11 -1.83 4.35
N SER A 60 1.84 -2.09 4.67
CA SER A 60 1.37 -3.46 4.88
C SER A 60 1.00 -4.06 3.53
N VAL A 61 1.77 -5.01 3.03
CA VAL A 61 1.41 -5.81 1.84
C VAL A 61 0.32 -6.80 2.26
N GLY A 62 -0.92 -6.33 2.29
CA GLY A 62 -2.12 -7.15 2.47
C GLY A 62 -2.72 -7.53 1.12
N GLN A 63 -3.40 -8.67 1.05
CA GLN A 63 -4.24 -8.99 -0.10
C GLN A 63 -5.29 -7.88 -0.25
N ALA A 64 -5.36 -7.27 -1.44
CA ALA A 64 -6.37 -6.25 -1.71
C ALA A 64 -7.78 -6.84 -1.55
N PRO A 65 -8.74 -6.07 -1.00
CA PRO A 65 -10.08 -6.57 -0.76
C PRO A 65 -10.74 -7.01 -2.08
N PRO A 66 -11.57 -8.07 -2.05
CA PRO A 66 -12.23 -8.58 -3.24
C PRO A 66 -13.05 -7.47 -3.93
N GLY A 67 -12.81 -7.24 -5.22
CA GLY A 67 -13.43 -6.17 -6.01
C GLY A 67 -12.55 -4.94 -6.27
N GLN A 68 -11.42 -4.80 -5.59
CA GLN A 68 -10.43 -3.76 -5.92
C GLN A 68 -9.41 -4.17 -6.99
N ILE A 69 -9.37 -5.46 -7.33
CA ILE A 69 -8.42 -6.03 -8.28
C ILE A 69 -9.16 -6.24 -9.61
N GLY A 70 -9.25 -5.20 -10.44
CA GLY A 70 -9.96 -5.31 -11.72
C GLY A 70 -9.89 -4.05 -12.58
N LEU A 71 -9.88 -4.25 -13.91
CA LEU A 71 -10.07 -3.18 -14.88
C LEU A 71 -11.47 -2.56 -14.68
N GLY A 72 -11.52 -1.40 -14.04
CA GLY A 72 -12.77 -0.72 -13.67
C GLY A 72 -12.88 -0.34 -12.18
N SER A 73 -12.02 -0.86 -11.30
CA SER A 73 -12.00 -0.52 -9.88
C SER A 73 -11.58 0.94 -9.60
N ASN A 74 -10.92 1.59 -10.58
CA ASN A 74 -10.60 3.02 -10.59
C ASN A 74 -11.61 3.87 -11.38
N ALA A 75 -12.83 3.39 -11.60
CA ALA A 75 -13.85 4.22 -12.23
C ALA A 75 -14.16 5.43 -11.32
N PRO A 76 -14.00 6.68 -11.81
CA PRO A 76 -14.36 7.84 -11.02
C PRO A 76 -15.86 7.80 -10.74
N VAL A 77 -16.23 7.60 -9.48
CA VAL A 77 -17.62 7.71 -9.05
C VAL A 77 -18.02 9.17 -9.24
N ARG A 78 -19.04 9.43 -10.07
CA ARG A 78 -19.60 10.77 -10.22
C ARG A 78 -20.21 11.20 -8.89
N GLN A 79 -19.46 11.99 -8.11
CA GLN A 79 -19.96 12.55 -6.87
C GLN A 79 -20.98 13.63 -7.19
N PRO A 80 -22.18 13.60 -6.56
CA PRO A 80 -23.13 14.67 -6.73
C PRO A 80 -22.57 15.97 -6.11
N PRO A 81 -23.01 17.15 -6.60
CA PRO A 81 -22.64 18.43 -6.01
C PRO A 81 -22.97 18.50 -4.52
N LYS A 82 -22.18 19.29 -3.77
CA LYS A 82 -22.40 19.49 -2.33
C LYS A 82 -23.83 20.00 -2.08
N GLY A 83 -24.57 19.30 -1.20
CA GLY A 83 -25.94 19.66 -0.84
C GLY A 83 -27.03 19.08 -1.75
N TRP A 84 -26.67 18.30 -2.78
CA TRP A 84 -27.68 17.62 -3.59
C TRP A 84 -28.37 16.50 -2.81
N VAL A 85 -29.69 16.60 -2.66
CA VAL A 85 -30.53 15.58 -2.03
C VAL A 85 -31.19 14.75 -3.14
N LYS A 86 -30.96 13.44 -3.14
CA LYS A 86 -31.61 12.53 -4.08
C LYS A 86 -33.13 12.56 -3.87
N PRO A 87 -33.94 12.75 -4.93
CA PRO A 87 -35.39 12.74 -4.79
C PRO A 87 -35.88 11.37 -4.31
N LYS A 88 -36.94 11.37 -3.50
CA LYS A 88 -37.59 10.13 -3.04
C LYS A 88 -38.08 9.35 -4.26
N LYS A 89 -37.74 8.06 -4.32
CA LYS A 89 -38.24 7.17 -5.36
C LYS A 89 -39.77 7.16 -5.28
N PRO A 90 -40.50 7.32 -6.41
CA PRO A 90 -41.95 7.20 -6.39
C PRO A 90 -42.33 5.80 -5.90
N ASP A 91 -43.42 5.72 -5.15
CA ASP A 91 -44.01 4.45 -4.78
C ASP A 91 -44.43 3.71 -6.06
N PHE A 92 -44.13 2.41 -6.13
CA PHE A 92 -44.43 1.57 -7.29
C PHE A 92 -45.93 1.49 -7.58
N MET A 93 -46.76 1.78 -6.58
CA MET A 93 -48.21 1.75 -6.67
C MET A 93 -48.84 3.08 -7.14
N ILE A 94 -48.04 4.13 -7.38
CA ILE A 94 -48.56 5.46 -7.77
C ILE A 94 -48.11 5.82 -9.19
N LYS A 95 -49.04 5.78 -10.14
CA LYS A 95 -48.88 6.30 -11.51
C LYS A 95 -48.68 7.82 -11.48
N THR A 96 -47.45 8.28 -11.29
CA THR A 96 -47.10 9.72 -11.30
C THR A 96 -46.44 10.13 -12.63
N VAL A 97 -47.03 9.72 -13.75
CA VAL A 97 -46.73 10.31 -15.05
C VAL A 97 -47.80 11.34 -15.33
N LYS A 98 -47.48 12.63 -15.14
CA LYS A 98 -48.25 13.69 -15.82
C LYS A 98 -48.18 13.38 -17.32
N PRO A 99 -49.31 13.28 -18.05
CA PRO A 99 -49.24 13.19 -19.51
C PRO A 99 -48.47 14.42 -20.00
N ARG A 100 -47.44 14.18 -20.81
CA ARG A 100 -46.79 15.28 -21.54
C ARG A 100 -47.89 15.91 -22.40
N GLY A 101 -48.04 17.23 -22.26
CA GLY A 101 -49.24 17.98 -22.62
C GLY A 101 -49.82 17.62 -23.98
N GLY A 102 -51.15 17.51 -24.01
CA GLY A 102 -51.92 17.40 -25.23
C GLY A 102 -51.75 18.65 -26.10
N ARG A 103 -51.47 18.40 -27.37
CA ARG A 103 -51.93 19.20 -28.49
C ARG A 103 -52.77 18.28 -29.36
#